data_AF-A0A0B7NXY5-F1
#
_entry.id   AF-A0A0B7NXY5-F1
#
_cell.length_a   1.000
_cell.length_b   1.000
_cell.length_c   1.000
_cell.angle_alpha   90.00
_cell.angle_beta   90.00
_cell.angle_gamma   90.00
#
_symmetry.space_group_name_H-M   'P 1'
#
loop_
_entity.id
_entity.type
_entity.pdbx_description
1 polymer ?
#
loop_
_entity_poly.entity_id
_entity_poly.type
_entity_poly.pdbx_seq_one_letter_code
_entity_poly.pdbx_strand_id
1 'polypeptide(L)'
;MYDPNDSTPQFHTSGNTKLGLKMRASQQRIQQERREHRPKNMTNTYNSMQKELLSWRDKTFGVADPASHTANRSKVVYYIESERGEDPNATLSVNTIEIHLAAIVDLWRDQRNRGINSFPHPRIECEQFMDALAGKESKKKRDEYHDRATLTIGDGYTTVEELTA
;
A
#
# COMPACT_ATOMS: atom_id res chain seq x y z
N MET A 1 11.83 15.44 -27.15
CA MET A 1 11.95 16.19 -25.88
C MET A 1 11.73 15.21 -24.75
N TYR A 2 12.72 15.07 -23.86
CA TYR A 2 12.68 14.24 -22.66
C TYR A 2 12.22 15.14 -21.51
N ASP A 3 11.09 14.82 -20.86
CA ASP A 3 10.65 15.50 -19.64
C ASP A 3 11.26 14.76 -18.44
N PRO A 4 12.18 15.38 -17.69
CA PRO A 4 12.87 14.76 -16.57
C PRO A 4 11.95 14.48 -15.36
N ASN A 5 10.68 14.91 -15.37
CA ASN A 5 9.72 14.64 -14.31
C ASN A 5 8.72 13.50 -14.64
N ASP A 6 8.72 12.97 -15.87
CA ASP A 6 7.90 11.81 -16.22
C ASP A 6 8.65 10.51 -15.88
N SER A 7 8.69 10.18 -14.59
CA SER A 7 9.19 8.90 -14.08
C SER A 7 8.16 7.77 -14.32
N THR A 8 7.46 7.75 -15.45
CA THR A 8 6.71 6.57 -15.86
C THR A 8 7.67 5.55 -16.47
N PRO A 9 7.67 4.28 -16.02
CA PRO A 9 8.20 3.20 -16.82
C PRO A 9 7.24 3.01 -18.00
N GLN A 10 7.39 3.83 -19.03
CA GLN A 10 6.75 3.63 -20.31
C GLN A 10 7.30 2.31 -20.87
N PHE A 11 6.42 1.46 -21.39
CA PHE A 11 6.91 0.32 -22.15
C PHE A 11 7.65 0.90 -23.36
N HIS A 12 8.98 0.94 -23.29
CA HIS A 12 9.80 1.44 -24.39
C HIS A 12 9.63 0.49 -25.57
N THR A 13 8.72 0.84 -26.47
CA THR A 13 8.55 0.10 -27.71
C THR A 13 9.81 0.28 -28.52
N SER A 14 10.47 -0.82 -28.89
CA SER A 14 11.51 -0.77 -29.90
C SER A 14 10.92 -0.18 -31.18
N GLY A 15 11.65 0.69 -31.87
CA GLY A 15 11.30 1.14 -33.22
C GLY A 15 11.18 -0.03 -34.21
N ASN A 16 11.69 -1.21 -33.85
CA ASN A 16 11.43 -2.47 -34.53
C ASN A 16 10.16 -3.14 -33.95
N THR A 17 9.07 -3.12 -34.72
CA THR A 17 7.77 -3.68 -34.35
C THR A 17 7.85 -5.16 -33.95
N LYS A 18 8.66 -5.97 -34.65
CA LYS A 18 8.83 -7.40 -34.36
C LYS A 18 9.53 -7.63 -33.03
N LEU A 19 10.52 -6.78 -32.69
CA LEU A 19 11.18 -6.81 -31.40
C LEU A 19 10.24 -6.35 -30.28
N GLY A 20 9.47 -5.28 -30.51
CA GLY A 20 8.47 -4.80 -29.56
C GLY A 20 7.41 -5.85 -29.21
N LEU A 21 6.93 -6.62 -30.20
CA LEU A 21 6.01 -7.74 -29.97
C LEU A 21 6.65 -8.84 -29.11
N LYS A 22 7.91 -9.20 -29.37
CA LYS A 22 8.65 -10.18 -28.55
C LYS A 22 8.85 -9.69 -27.11
N MET A 23 9.19 -8.42 -26.93
CA MET A 23 9.33 -7.80 -25.60
C MET A 23 8.02 -7.84 -24.82
N ARG A 24 6.89 -7.53 -25.47
CA ARG A 24 5.55 -7.59 -24.87
C ARG A 24 5.17 -9.02 -24.50
N ALA A 25 5.39 -9.98 -25.40
CA ALA A 25 5.12 -11.40 -25.14
C ALA A 25 5.97 -11.93 -23.97
N SER A 26 7.23 -11.52 -23.86
CA SER A 26 8.10 -11.87 -22.74
C SER A 26 7.58 -11.34 -21.41
N GLN A 27 7.13 -10.08 -21.37
CA GLN A 27 6.54 -9.50 -20.16
C GLN A 27 5.23 -10.20 -19.77
N GLN A 28 4.36 -10.50 -20.73
CA GLN A 28 3.11 -11.23 -20.46
C GLN A 28 3.38 -12.63 -19.86
N ARG A 29 4.41 -13.32 -20.37
CA ARG A 29 4.81 -14.64 -19.86
C ARG A 29 5.25 -14.59 -18.40
N ILE A 30 6.15 -13.68 -18.05
CA ILE A 30 6.65 -13.51 -16.67
C ILE A 30 5.49 -13.22 -15.70
N GLN A 31 4.51 -12.42 -16.14
CA GLN A 31 3.34 -12.12 -15.31
C GLN A 31 2.42 -13.33 -15.14
N GLN A 32 2.24 -14.13 -16.19
CA GLN A 32 1.50 -15.37 -16.13
C GLN A 32 2.16 -16.36 -15.18
N GLU A 33 3.48 -16.56 -15.30
CA GLU A 33 4.27 -17.40 -14.38
C GLU A 33 4.13 -16.90 -12.93
N ARG A 34 4.21 -15.57 -12.70
CA ARG A 34 4.01 -14.97 -11.38
C ARG A 34 2.62 -15.27 -10.79
N ARG A 35 1.58 -15.33 -11.62
CA ARG A 35 0.22 -15.67 -11.17
C ARG A 35 0.10 -17.14 -10.83
N GLU A 36 0.70 -18.01 -11.63
CA GLU A 36 0.70 -19.47 -11.43
C GLU A 36 1.46 -19.88 -10.16
N HIS A 37 2.61 -19.25 -9.91
CA HIS A 37 3.43 -19.52 -8.73
C HIS A 37 3.00 -18.75 -7.49
N ARG A 38 1.89 -17.98 -7.55
CA ARG A 38 1.42 -17.20 -6.42
C ARG A 38 0.90 -18.11 -5.31
N PRO A 39 1.35 -17.94 -4.05
CA PRO A 39 0.77 -18.64 -2.92
C PRO A 39 -0.74 -18.37 -2.78
N LYS A 40 -1.53 -19.42 -2.56
CA LYS A 40 -3.00 -19.35 -2.52
C LYS A 40 -3.53 -18.41 -1.44
N ASN A 41 -2.87 -18.39 -0.28
CA ASN A 41 -3.16 -17.46 0.81
C ASN A 41 -3.03 -15.99 0.35
N MET A 42 -1.94 -15.66 -0.35
CA MET A 42 -1.70 -14.30 -0.86
C MET A 42 -2.73 -13.91 -1.92
N THR A 43 -3.11 -14.83 -2.81
CA THR A 43 -4.20 -14.62 -3.77
C THR A 43 -5.50 -14.27 -3.06
N ASN A 44 -5.87 -15.03 -2.03
CA ASN A 44 -7.10 -14.80 -1.29
C ASN A 44 -7.08 -13.45 -0.56
N THR A 45 -5.97 -13.12 0.10
CA THR A 45 -5.78 -11.83 0.77
C THR A 45 -5.92 -10.69 -0.23
N TYR A 46 -5.19 -10.72 -1.35
CA TYR A 46 -5.25 -9.64 -2.34
C TYR A 46 -6.63 -9.51 -2.96
N ASN A 47 -7.31 -10.62 -3.26
CA ASN A 47 -8.67 -10.61 -3.77
C ASN A 47 -9.65 -9.98 -2.77
N SER A 48 -9.51 -10.26 -1.46
CA SER A 48 -10.33 -9.63 -0.42
C SER A 48 -10.12 -8.12 -0.40
N MET A 49 -8.86 -7.69 -0.34
CA MET A 49 -8.49 -6.27 -0.26
C MET A 49 -8.90 -5.51 -1.52
N GLN A 50 -8.78 -6.13 -2.70
CA GLN A 50 -9.26 -5.55 -3.95
C GLN A 50 -10.79 -5.42 -3.98
N LYS A 51 -11.53 -6.38 -3.42
CA LYS A 51 -13.00 -6.28 -3.31
C LYS A 51 -13.43 -5.16 -2.37
N GLU A 52 -12.76 -5.00 -1.24
CA GLU A 52 -13.00 -3.90 -0.31
C GLU A 52 -12.78 -2.56 -1.00
N LEU A 53 -11.64 -2.41 -1.69
CA LEU A 53 -11.35 -1.21 -2.48
C LEU A 53 -12.42 -0.95 -3.54
N LEU A 54 -12.85 -1.97 -4.29
CA LEU A 54 -13.88 -1.81 -5.32
C LEU A 54 -15.22 -1.39 -4.69
N SER A 55 -15.60 -2.02 -3.58
CA SER A 55 -16.82 -1.67 -2.85
C SER A 55 -16.78 -0.24 -2.30
N TRP A 56 -15.62 0.19 -1.81
CA TRP A 56 -15.38 1.57 -1.40
C TRP A 56 -15.49 2.52 -2.60
N ARG A 57 -14.86 2.20 -3.72
CA ARG A 57 -14.94 3.02 -4.95
C ARG A 57 -16.36 3.19 -5.44
N ASP A 58 -17.16 2.13 -5.45
CA ASP A 58 -18.55 2.17 -5.90
C ASP A 58 -19.43 3.07 -5.01
N LYS A 59 -19.06 3.22 -3.73
CA LYS A 59 -19.71 4.14 -2.79
C LYS A 59 -19.22 5.58 -2.93
N THR A 60 -17.94 5.75 -3.22
CA THR A 60 -17.24 7.05 -3.21
C THR A 60 -17.32 7.79 -4.54
N PHE A 61 -17.24 7.08 -5.66
CA PHE A 61 -17.24 7.64 -7.01
C PHE A 61 -18.56 7.28 -7.72
N GLY A 62 -19.13 8.23 -8.45
CA GLY A 62 -20.29 7.96 -9.29
C GLY A 62 -19.95 7.01 -10.44
N VAL A 63 -20.92 6.21 -10.87
CA VAL A 63 -20.79 5.18 -11.94
C VAL A 63 -20.24 5.74 -13.26
N ALA A 64 -20.38 7.05 -13.50
CA ALA A 64 -19.94 7.71 -14.73
C ALA A 64 -18.49 8.25 -14.69
N ASP A 65 -17.77 8.16 -13.56
CA ASP A 65 -16.40 8.67 -13.47
C ASP A 65 -15.40 7.71 -14.15
N PRO A 66 -14.70 8.10 -15.23
CA PRO A 66 -13.69 7.26 -15.88
C PRO A 66 -12.52 6.92 -14.96
N ALA A 67 -12.23 7.77 -13.96
CA ALA A 67 -11.26 7.46 -12.93
C ALA A 67 -11.76 6.33 -12.02
N SER A 68 -13.06 6.05 -11.95
CA SER A 68 -13.63 4.97 -11.12
C SER A 68 -13.17 3.55 -11.49
N HIS A 69 -12.44 3.35 -12.60
CA HIS A 69 -11.92 2.02 -12.97
C HIS A 69 -10.41 1.84 -12.78
N THR A 70 -9.60 2.91 -12.78
CA THR A 70 -8.13 2.80 -12.69
C THR A 70 -7.61 2.84 -11.25
N ALA A 71 -6.70 1.93 -10.90
CA ALA A 71 -5.91 2.05 -9.67
C ALA A 71 -4.88 3.18 -9.84
N ASN A 72 -4.89 4.17 -8.94
CA ASN A 72 -3.92 5.27 -8.91
C ASN A 72 -3.63 5.70 -7.47
N ARG A 73 -2.59 6.52 -7.28
CA ARG A 73 -2.14 7.02 -5.98
C ARG A 73 -3.23 7.75 -5.20
N SER A 74 -3.94 8.69 -5.82
CA SER A 74 -4.93 9.50 -5.14
C SER A 74 -6.02 8.64 -4.50
N LYS A 75 -6.38 7.53 -5.16
CA LYS A 75 -7.33 6.56 -4.59
C LYS A 75 -6.74 5.75 -3.44
N VAL A 76 -5.46 5.38 -3.51
CA VAL A 76 -4.80 4.66 -2.41
C VAL A 76 -4.78 5.51 -1.15
N VAL A 77 -4.29 6.75 -1.25
CA VAL A 77 -4.19 7.67 -0.11
C VAL A 77 -5.58 7.95 0.45
N TYR A 78 -6.53 8.29 -0.41
CA TYR A 78 -7.89 8.61 0.03
C TYR A 78 -8.62 7.40 0.63
N TYR A 79 -8.43 6.20 0.07
CA TYR A 79 -8.98 4.97 0.64
C TYR A 79 -8.44 4.74 2.06
N ILE A 80 -7.11 4.81 2.24
CA ILE A 80 -6.48 4.60 3.54
C ILE A 80 -6.92 5.67 4.56
N GLU A 81 -7.07 6.92 4.12
CA GLU A 81 -7.62 7.99 4.97
C GLU A 81 -9.07 7.74 5.34
N SER A 82 -9.90 7.25 4.42
CA SER A 82 -11.31 6.98 4.68
C SER A 82 -11.55 5.74 5.56
N GLU A 83 -10.72 4.70 5.44
CA GLU A 83 -10.82 3.49 6.26
C GLU A 83 -10.35 3.70 7.70
N ARG A 84 -9.61 4.80 7.97
CA ARG A 84 -9.36 5.25 9.35
C ARG A 84 -10.64 5.75 10.04
N GLY A 85 -11.71 6.02 9.29
CA GLY A 85 -12.98 6.51 9.82
C GLY A 85 -12.90 7.94 10.37
N GLU A 86 -13.96 8.37 11.05
CA GLU A 86 -14.01 9.68 11.72
C GLU A 86 -13.19 9.73 13.02
N ASP A 87 -12.76 8.58 13.54
CA ASP A 87 -11.91 8.52 14.73
C ASP A 87 -10.45 8.75 14.31
N PRO A 88 -9.87 9.93 14.58
CA PRO A 88 -8.49 10.23 14.20
C PRO A 88 -7.46 9.33 14.91
N ASN A 89 -7.87 8.57 15.94
CA ASN A 89 -7.05 7.63 16.68
C ASN A 89 -7.18 6.18 16.18
N ALA A 90 -8.23 5.83 15.43
CA ALA A 90 -8.39 4.53 14.80
C ALA A 90 -7.33 4.36 13.70
N THR A 91 -6.20 3.78 14.08
CA THR A 91 -5.04 3.66 13.22
C THR A 91 -5.00 2.25 12.65
N LEU A 92 -5.31 2.10 11.36
CA LEU A 92 -4.89 0.89 10.62
C LEU A 92 -3.39 0.70 10.82
N SER A 93 -2.98 -0.51 11.18
CA SER A 93 -1.56 -0.82 11.33
C SER A 93 -0.82 -0.57 10.01
N VAL A 94 0.45 -0.13 10.06
CA VAL A 94 1.26 0.06 8.85
C VAL A 94 1.28 -1.20 7.99
N ASN A 95 1.33 -2.38 8.63
CA ASN A 95 1.28 -3.67 7.94
C ASN A 95 -0.04 -3.88 7.16
N THR A 96 -1.19 -3.49 7.72
CA THR A 96 -2.48 -3.56 7.01
C THR A 96 -2.45 -2.67 5.76
N ILE A 97 -1.92 -1.46 5.90
CA ILE A 97 -1.80 -0.50 4.81
C ILE A 97 -0.87 -1.01 3.71
N GLU A 98 0.25 -1.65 4.07
CA GLU A 98 1.15 -2.30 3.12
C GLU A 98 0.45 -3.41 2.32
N ILE A 99 -0.40 -4.20 2.96
CA ILE A 99 -1.17 -5.25 2.30
C ILE A 99 -2.16 -4.65 1.30
N HIS A 100 -2.90 -3.60 1.66
CA HIS A 100 -3.78 -2.90 0.71
C HIS A 100 -2.98 -2.31 -0.46
N LEU A 101 -1.87 -1.62 -0.19
CA LEU A 101 -1.01 -1.06 -1.24
C LEU A 101 -0.49 -2.15 -2.19
N ALA A 102 -0.05 -3.29 -1.65
CA ALA A 102 0.40 -4.42 -2.46
C ALA A 102 -0.72 -4.98 -3.36
N ALA A 103 -1.93 -5.11 -2.81
CA ALA A 103 -3.09 -5.56 -3.57
C ALA A 103 -3.49 -4.57 -4.68
N ILE A 104 -3.39 -3.26 -4.42
CA ILE A 104 -3.68 -2.20 -5.40
C ILE A 104 -2.62 -2.16 -6.49
N VAL A 105 -1.34 -2.30 -6.13
CA VAL A 105 -0.24 -2.40 -7.09
C VAL A 105 -0.43 -3.62 -7.99
N ASP A 106 -0.90 -4.73 -7.44
CA ASP A 106 -1.20 -5.92 -8.23
C ASP A 106 -2.32 -5.68 -9.25
N LEU A 107 -3.40 -5.02 -8.81
CA LEU A 107 -4.48 -4.59 -9.70
C LEU A 107 -3.98 -3.61 -10.77
N TRP A 108 -3.14 -2.64 -10.41
CA TRP A 108 -2.55 -1.69 -11.36
C TRP A 108 -1.71 -2.40 -12.41
N ARG A 109 -0.87 -3.37 -12.03
CA ARG A 109 -0.06 -4.16 -12.97
C ARG A 109 -0.95 -4.88 -13.97
N ASP A 110 -2.02 -5.51 -13.48
CA ASP A 110 -3.00 -6.19 -14.30
C ASP A 110 -3.69 -5.25 -15.30
N GLN A 111 -4.11 -4.07 -14.85
CA GLN A 111 -4.75 -3.08 -15.72
C GLN A 111 -3.77 -2.51 -16.76
N ARG A 112 -2.51 -2.27 -16.37
CA ARG A 112 -1.47 -1.75 -17.28
C ARG A 112 -1.10 -2.77 -18.35
N ASN A 113 -1.02 -4.05 -17.98
CA ASN A 113 -0.78 -5.14 -18.94
C ASN A 113 -1.92 -5.30 -19.96
N ARG A 114 -3.15 -4.99 -19.56
CA ARG A 114 -4.33 -4.97 -20.46
C ARG A 114 -4.43 -3.68 -21.27
N GLY A 115 -3.54 -2.70 -21.05
CA GLY A 115 -3.60 -1.40 -21.71
C GLY A 115 -4.72 -0.48 -21.22
N ILE A 116 -5.33 -0.79 -20.07
CA ILE A 116 -6.46 -0.05 -19.49
C ILE A 116 -5.96 1.12 -18.61
N ASN A 117 -4.80 0.95 -17.98
CA ASN A 117 -4.27 1.92 -17.02
C ASN A 117 -2.93 2.51 -17.49
N SER A 118 -2.93 3.81 -17.74
CA SER A 118 -1.77 4.61 -18.12
C SER A 118 -1.15 5.38 -16.94
N PHE A 119 -1.80 5.39 -15.77
CA PHE A 119 -1.34 6.13 -14.60
C PHE A 119 0.00 5.58 -14.07
N PRO A 120 0.80 6.42 -13.38
CA PRO A 120 2.07 6.00 -12.78
C PRO A 120 1.90 4.88 -11.74
N HIS A 121 3.02 4.27 -11.37
CA HIS A 121 3.03 3.14 -10.43
C HIS A 121 2.59 3.60 -9.02
N PRO A 122 1.50 3.04 -8.44
CA PRO A 122 0.92 3.54 -7.20
C PRO A 122 1.90 3.61 -6.02
N ARG A 123 2.80 2.62 -5.91
CA ARG A 123 3.78 2.56 -4.80
C ARG A 123 4.75 3.73 -4.77
N ILE A 124 5.34 4.10 -5.91
CA ILE A 124 6.35 5.17 -5.99
C ILE A 124 5.74 6.47 -5.45
N GLU A 125 4.47 6.72 -5.80
CA GLU A 125 3.79 7.93 -5.41
C GLU A 125 3.23 7.90 -3.97
N CYS A 126 3.26 6.73 -3.30
CA CYS A 126 2.83 6.54 -1.91
C CYS A 126 4.00 6.50 -0.91
N GLU A 127 5.26 6.55 -1.34
CA GLU A 127 6.44 6.43 -0.46
C GLU A 127 6.42 7.47 0.67
N GLN A 128 6.21 8.75 0.34
CA GLN A 128 6.15 9.84 1.33
C GLN A 128 5.03 9.62 2.37
N PHE A 129 3.90 9.06 1.95
CA PHE A 129 2.79 8.75 2.85
C PHE A 129 3.16 7.60 3.80
N MET A 130 3.80 6.55 3.27
CA MET A 130 4.26 5.42 4.07
C MET A 130 5.36 5.82 5.06
N ASP A 131 6.29 6.68 4.67
CA ASP A 131 7.35 7.21 5.54
C ASP A 131 6.75 8.02 6.70
N ALA A 132 5.77 8.87 6.40
CA ALA A 132 5.06 9.64 7.42
C ALA A 132 4.33 8.73 8.42
N LEU A 133 3.73 7.64 7.95
CA LEU A 133 3.05 6.66 8.79
C LEU A 133 4.03 5.87 9.68
N ALA A 134 5.12 5.37 9.10
CA ALA A 134 6.15 4.64 9.84
C ALA A 134 6.81 5.52 10.91
N GLY A 135 7.03 6.80 10.61
CA GLY A 135 7.52 7.79 11.56
C GLY A 135 6.55 8.02 12.72
N LYS A 136 5.24 8.15 12.44
CA LYS A 136 4.20 8.29 13.49
C LYS A 136 4.12 7.05 14.37
N GLU A 137 4.13 5.85 13.81
CA GLU A 137 4.10 4.60 14.59
C GLU A 137 5.36 4.44 15.44
N SER A 138 6.53 4.77 14.90
CA SER A 138 7.79 4.73 15.64
C SER A 138 7.81 5.73 16.80
N LYS A 139 7.25 6.93 16.61
CA LYS A 139 7.09 7.92 17.68
C LYS A 139 6.15 7.39 18.76
N LYS A 140 4.97 6.90 18.39
CA LYS A 140 4.00 6.30 19.32
C LYS A 140 4.63 5.18 20.15
N LYS A 141 5.37 4.26 19.52
CA LYS A 141 6.09 3.20 20.24
C LYS A 141 7.07 3.78 21.25
N ARG A 142 7.88 4.78 20.89
CA ARG A 142 8.81 5.42 21.83
C ARG A 142 8.08 6.06 23.02
N ASP A 143 7.01 6.79 22.75
CA ASP A 143 6.22 7.47 23.79
C ASP A 143 5.60 6.44 24.76
N GLU A 144 5.01 5.36 24.24
CA GLU A 144 4.49 4.24 25.04
C GLU A 144 5.58 3.49 25.84
N TYR A 145 6.78 3.33 25.28
CA TYR A 145 7.92 2.75 25.99
C TYR A 145 8.39 3.65 27.14
N HIS A 146 8.38 4.97 26.97
CA HIS A 146 8.68 5.93 28.03
C HIS A 146 7.67 5.83 29.18
N ASP A 147 6.37 5.69 28.86
CA ASP A 147 5.32 5.52 29.88
C ASP A 147 5.48 4.21 30.65
N ARG A 148 5.80 3.10 29.95
CA ARG A 148 6.08 1.82 30.60
C ARG A 148 7.30 1.86 31.52
N ALA A 149 8.39 2.50 31.08
CA ALA A 149 9.58 2.65 31.92
C ALA A 149 9.29 3.48 33.18
N THR A 150 8.47 4.53 33.05
CA THR A 150 8.05 5.37 34.18
C THR A 150 7.19 4.59 35.18
N LEU A 151 6.29 3.72 34.71
CA LEU A 151 5.50 2.82 35.57
C LEU A 151 6.34 1.69 36.18
N THR A 152 7.41 1.25 35.52
CA THR A 152 8.28 0.16 36.00
C THR A 152 9.23 0.63 37.11
N ILE A 153 9.67 1.90 37.08
CA ILE A 153 10.51 2.48 38.15
C ILE A 153 9.75 2.60 39.48
N GLY A 154 8.41 2.61 39.45
CA GLY A 154 7.56 2.64 40.66
C GLY A 154 7.31 1.27 41.31
N ASP A 155 7.66 0.15 40.66
CA ASP A 155 7.37 -1.22 41.15
C ASP A 155 8.61 -1.94 41.71
N GLY A 156 9.71 -1.21 41.90
CA GLY A 156 10.99 -1.72 42.40
C GLY A 156 11.41 -1.08 43.71
N TYR A 157 11.06 -1.73 44.81
CA TYR A 157 11.50 -1.51 46.20
C TYR A 157 10.78 -0.44 47.02
N THR A 158 9.62 -0.80 47.58
CA THR A 158 9.32 -0.43 48.97
C THR A 158 10.30 -1.16 49.90
N THR A 159 10.69 -0.51 50.98
CA THR A 159 12.00 -0.55 51.64
C THR A 159 12.25 -1.78 52.53
N VAL A 160 13.52 -2.17 52.70
CA VAL A 160 13.91 -3.11 53.77
C VAL A 160 13.63 -2.53 55.17
N GLU A 161 13.47 -1.21 55.27
CA GLU A 161 13.07 -0.51 56.50
C GLU A 161 11.60 -0.79 56.93
N GLU A 162 10.75 -1.31 56.06
CA GLU A 162 9.37 -1.73 56.40
C GLU A 162 9.28 -3.19 56.89
N LEU A 163 10.38 -3.95 56.90
CA LEU A 163 10.42 -5.33 57.42
C LEU A 163 10.98 -5.44 58.85
N THR A 164 11.40 -4.33 59.48
CA THR A 164 11.99 -4.36 60.84
C THR A 164 11.54 -3.23 61.78
N ALA A 165 10.27 -2.81 61.74
CA ALA A 165 9.69 -1.91 62.75
C ALA A 165 8.40 -2.48 63.36
#